data_AF-A0A1I7KT93-F1
#
_entry.id   AF-A0A1I7KT93-F1
#
_cell.length_a   1.000
_cell.length_b   1.000
_cell.length_c   1.000
_cell.angle_alpha   90.00
_cell.angle_beta   90.00
_cell.angle_gamma   90.00
#
_symmetry.space_group_name_H-M   'P 1'
#
loop_
_entity.id
_entity.type
_entity.pdbx_description
1 polymer ?
#
loop_
_entity_poly.entity_id
_entity_poly.type
_entity_poly.pdbx_seq_one_letter_code
_entity_poly.pdbx_strand_id
1 'polypeptide(L)'
;MPEVTRAKTLHQGQFNRLIKITQATSRYPERDVLVLILGHCGMRITEISRITVADVMHASGKLRSEISMREAITKGCRQRCAYLASKPAIHALGTYLQYRIERGIGTVVGSGPYRGLLPHQPLIYSSRGDGMSQNTKRRVLETGEEKAYRACDSLQAHVTKLYQRAGIKGGSSHSGRRTFASKVLATTGDMETVAQLLGHASIDCSQRYVDVDQATLEAMFADAL
;
A
#
# COMPACT_ATOMS: atom_id res chain seq x y z
N MET A 1 10.18 -10.86 -29.59
CA MET A 1 10.41 -10.38 -28.20
C MET A 1 9.30 -10.95 -27.34
N PRO A 2 9.57 -11.57 -26.18
CA PRO A 2 8.51 -12.08 -25.32
C PRO A 2 7.60 -10.91 -24.88
N GLU A 3 6.30 -11.07 -25.08
CA GLU A 3 5.30 -10.05 -24.76
C GLU A 3 5.33 -9.78 -23.25
N VAL A 4 5.72 -8.57 -22.84
CA VAL A 4 5.82 -8.22 -21.43
C VAL A 4 4.41 -8.21 -20.84
N THR A 5 4.06 -9.25 -20.07
CA THR A 5 2.77 -9.35 -19.40
C THR A 5 2.64 -8.24 -18.35
N ARG A 6 1.88 -7.19 -18.68
CA ARG A 6 1.65 -6.04 -17.79
C ARG A 6 0.35 -6.24 -17.03
N ALA A 7 0.38 -5.99 -15.72
CA ALA A 7 -0.82 -5.99 -14.90
C ALA A 7 -1.84 -4.97 -15.42
N LYS A 8 -3.13 -5.35 -15.43
CA LYS A 8 -4.22 -4.50 -15.92
C LYS A 8 -4.39 -3.25 -15.06
N THR A 9 -4.54 -2.08 -15.68
CA THR A 9 -4.98 -0.84 -15.02
C THR A 9 -6.50 -0.82 -14.92
N LEU A 10 -7.03 -0.16 -13.89
CA LEU A 10 -8.46 -0.11 -13.61
C LEU A 10 -9.03 1.26 -13.96
N HIS A 11 -10.20 1.27 -14.59
CA HIS A 11 -11.06 2.45 -14.63
C HIS A 11 -11.93 2.52 -13.36
N GLN A 12 -12.55 3.68 -13.09
CA GLN A 12 -13.28 3.92 -11.83
C GLN A 12 -14.38 2.89 -11.56
N GLY A 13 -15.18 2.54 -12.56
CA GLY A 13 -16.22 1.50 -12.40
C GLY A 13 -15.68 0.11 -12.02
N GLN A 14 -14.50 -0.29 -12.53
CA GLN A 14 -13.83 -1.53 -12.16
C GLN A 14 -13.32 -1.48 -10.72
N PHE A 15 -12.78 -0.34 -10.31
CA PHE A 15 -12.33 -0.14 -8.93
C PHE A 15 -13.49 -0.17 -7.94
N ASN A 16 -14.58 0.55 -8.21
CA ASN A 16 -15.78 0.53 -7.37
C ASN A 16 -16.36 -0.89 -7.25
N ARG A 17 -16.40 -1.64 -8.36
CA ARG A 17 -16.80 -3.05 -8.37
C ARG A 17 -15.87 -3.91 -7.51
N LEU A 18 -14.56 -3.72 -7.63
CA LEU A 18 -13.56 -4.46 -6.84
C LEU A 18 -13.77 -4.26 -5.33
N ILE A 19 -13.96 -3.01 -4.89
CA ILE A 19 -14.23 -2.71 -3.48
C ILE A 19 -15.54 -3.35 -3.03
N LYS A 20 -16.64 -3.15 -3.78
CA LYS A 20 -17.96 -3.70 -3.44
C LYS A 20 -17.95 -5.23 -3.32
N ILE A 21 -17.34 -5.92 -4.28
CA ILE A 21 -17.25 -7.39 -4.24
C ILE A 21 -16.33 -7.86 -3.10
N THR A 22 -15.25 -7.13 -2.82
CA THR A 22 -14.36 -7.46 -1.68
C THR A 22 -15.10 -7.34 -0.35
N GLN A 23 -15.86 -6.26 -0.15
CA GLN A 23 -16.68 -6.07 1.05
C GLN A 23 -17.71 -7.20 1.23
N ALA A 24 -18.34 -7.66 0.15
CA ALA A 24 -19.37 -8.68 0.21
C ALA A 24 -18.83 -10.12 0.37
N THR A 25 -17.61 -10.40 -0.07
CA THR A 25 -17.11 -11.79 -0.21
C THR A 25 -15.83 -12.10 0.57
N SER A 26 -15.14 -11.08 1.09
CA SER A 26 -13.96 -11.32 1.94
C SER A 26 -14.36 -11.75 3.34
N ARG A 27 -13.54 -12.64 3.93
CA ARG A 27 -13.61 -12.98 5.35
C ARG A 27 -13.20 -11.83 6.27
N TYR A 28 -12.35 -10.93 5.78
CA TYR A 28 -11.84 -9.77 6.52
C TYR A 28 -11.94 -8.52 5.63
N PRO A 29 -13.17 -8.04 5.38
CA PRO A 29 -13.41 -6.99 4.39
C PRO A 29 -12.70 -5.69 4.73
N GLU A 30 -12.62 -5.29 6.00
CA GLU A 30 -11.94 -4.06 6.44
C GLU A 30 -10.44 -4.10 6.12
N ARG A 31 -9.80 -5.24 6.41
CA ARG A 31 -8.38 -5.47 6.09
C ARG A 31 -8.16 -5.47 4.58
N ASP A 32 -8.95 -6.25 3.86
CA ASP A 32 -8.72 -6.51 2.45
C ASP A 32 -9.01 -5.27 1.59
N VAL A 33 -10.03 -4.49 1.95
CA VAL A 33 -10.28 -3.18 1.35
C VAL A 33 -9.08 -2.26 1.60
N LEU A 34 -8.59 -2.15 2.84
CA LEU A 34 -7.40 -1.33 3.12
C LEU A 34 -6.20 -1.75 2.27
N VAL A 35 -5.91 -3.05 2.16
CA VAL A 35 -4.81 -3.55 1.33
C VAL A 35 -4.95 -3.13 -0.13
N LEU A 36 -6.17 -3.19 -0.68
CA LEU A 36 -6.44 -2.75 -2.05
C LEU A 36 -6.22 -1.24 -2.20
N ILE A 37 -6.74 -0.44 -1.27
CA ILE A 37 -6.60 1.02 -1.25
C ILE A 37 -5.11 1.42 -1.20
N LEU A 38 -4.33 0.83 -0.29
CA LEU A 38 -2.89 1.08 -0.21
C LEU A 38 -2.14 0.72 -1.49
N GLY A 39 -2.58 -0.32 -2.20
CA GLY A 39 -2.06 -0.66 -3.53
C GLY A 39 -2.32 0.44 -4.56
N HIS A 40 -3.49 1.10 -4.49
CA HIS A 40 -3.85 2.26 -5.31
C HIS A 40 -3.27 3.59 -4.80
N CYS A 41 -2.68 3.63 -3.59
CA CYS A 41 -1.75 4.68 -3.16
C CYS A 41 -0.32 4.46 -3.69
N GLY A 42 -0.14 3.53 -4.64
CA GLY A 42 1.14 3.27 -5.27
C GLY A 42 2.09 2.36 -4.47
N MET A 43 1.66 1.76 -3.35
CA MET A 43 2.53 0.89 -2.56
C MET A 43 2.67 -0.51 -3.18
N ARG A 44 3.82 -1.17 -2.98
CA ARG A 44 3.98 -2.60 -3.31
C ARG A 44 3.35 -3.45 -2.23
N ILE A 45 2.82 -4.62 -2.59
CA ILE A 45 2.23 -5.55 -1.61
C ILE A 45 3.21 -5.97 -0.50
N THR A 46 4.49 -6.14 -0.83
CA THR A 46 5.51 -6.46 0.19
C THR A 46 5.73 -5.28 1.15
N GLU A 47 5.66 -4.04 0.67
CA GLU A 47 5.75 -2.84 1.52
C GLU A 47 4.53 -2.80 2.46
N ILE A 48 3.31 -2.95 1.89
CA ILE A 48 2.05 -3.02 2.66
C ILE A 48 2.08 -4.11 3.74
N SER A 49 2.70 -5.25 3.46
CA SER A 49 2.79 -6.35 4.42
C SER A 49 3.72 -6.09 5.61
N ARG A 50 4.53 -5.01 5.57
CA ARG A 50 5.61 -4.73 6.54
C ARG A 50 5.50 -3.38 7.25
N ILE A 51 4.56 -2.52 6.84
CA ILE A 51 4.26 -1.29 7.58
C ILE A 51 3.66 -1.62 8.95
N THR A 52 3.96 -0.80 9.94
CA THR A 52 3.46 -0.94 11.32
C THR A 52 2.41 0.12 11.65
N VAL A 53 1.82 0.02 12.84
CA VAL A 53 0.88 1.06 13.34
C VAL A 53 1.57 2.42 13.47
N ALA A 54 2.83 2.47 13.93
CA ALA A 54 3.59 3.71 14.04
C ALA A 54 3.90 4.38 12.69
N ASP A 55 3.96 3.59 11.61
CA ASP A 55 4.18 4.11 10.25
C ASP A 55 2.94 4.89 9.73
N VAL A 56 1.75 4.68 10.31
CA VAL A 56 0.48 5.28 9.84
C VAL A 56 -0.25 6.15 10.87
N MET A 57 0.18 6.13 12.13
CA MET A 57 -0.46 6.86 13.23
C MET A 57 0.58 7.46 14.17
N HIS A 58 0.31 8.62 14.75
CA HIS A 58 1.10 9.21 15.82
C HIS A 58 0.67 8.67 17.20
N ALA A 59 1.53 8.81 18.21
CA ALA A 59 1.20 8.43 19.59
C ALA A 59 -0.07 9.12 20.12
N SER A 60 -0.38 10.33 19.63
CA SER A 60 -1.62 11.06 19.93
C SER A 60 -2.89 10.39 19.40
N GLY A 61 -2.78 9.40 18.52
CA GLY A 61 -3.90 8.77 17.83
C GLY A 61 -4.31 9.47 16.53
N LYS A 62 -3.65 10.56 16.13
CA LYS A 62 -3.87 11.20 14.82
C LYS A 62 -3.24 10.34 13.71
N LEU A 63 -3.98 10.13 12.62
CA LEU A 63 -3.44 9.45 11.44
C LEU A 63 -2.42 10.33 10.73
N ARG A 64 -1.39 9.72 10.16
CA ARG A 64 -0.40 10.41 9.33
C ARG A 64 -0.97 10.61 7.92
N SER A 65 -0.70 11.77 7.32
CA SER A 65 -1.00 12.05 5.90
C SER A 65 0.01 11.36 4.97
N GLU A 66 1.18 11.01 5.49
CA GLU A 66 2.28 10.36 4.76
C GLU A 66 2.87 9.17 5.54
N ILE A 67 3.28 8.15 4.80
CA ILE A 67 4.01 6.98 5.28
C ILE A 67 5.45 7.09 4.77
N SER A 68 6.39 7.25 5.69
CA SER A 68 7.81 7.13 5.36
C SER A 68 8.17 5.65 5.27
N MET A 69 8.32 5.12 4.06
CA MET A 69 8.71 3.72 3.85
C MET A 69 10.21 3.57 4.01
N ARG A 70 10.60 2.92 5.11
CA ARG A 70 11.99 2.59 5.46
C ARG A 70 12.65 1.78 4.35
N GLU A 71 13.95 2.00 4.13
CA GLU A 71 14.76 1.21 3.18
C GLU A 71 14.62 -0.30 3.41
N ALA A 72 14.56 -0.71 4.68
CA ALA A 72 14.43 -2.10 5.07
C ALA A 72 13.19 -2.79 4.47
N ILE A 73 12.12 -2.05 4.14
CA ILE A 73 10.86 -2.59 3.64
C ILE A 73 10.65 -2.42 2.13
N THR A 74 11.47 -1.61 1.46
CA THR A 74 11.31 -1.31 0.03
C THR A 74 12.17 -2.21 -0.85
N LYS A 75 11.70 -2.44 -2.08
CA LYS A 75 12.51 -3.15 -3.08
C LYS A 75 13.68 -2.26 -3.50
N GLY A 76 14.91 -2.76 -3.31
CA GLY A 76 16.13 -2.03 -3.66
C GLY A 76 16.76 -1.25 -2.50
N CYS A 77 16.19 -1.33 -1.29
CA CYS A 77 16.72 -0.69 -0.08
C CYS A 77 16.82 0.83 -0.22
N ARG A 78 15.72 1.47 -0.65
CA ARG A 78 15.66 2.93 -0.84
C ARG A 78 14.44 3.51 -0.16
N GLN A 79 14.64 4.56 0.64
CA GLN A 79 13.55 5.23 1.33
C GLN A 79 12.65 5.93 0.32
N ARG A 80 11.35 5.94 0.57
CA ARG A 80 10.37 6.73 -0.19
C ARG A 80 9.14 7.01 0.64
N CYS A 81 8.43 8.07 0.30
CA CYS A 81 7.17 8.41 0.93
C CYS A 81 5.98 7.88 0.10
N ALA A 82 4.90 7.48 0.78
CA ALA A 82 3.61 7.16 0.19
C ALA A 82 2.53 7.93 0.95
N TYR A 83 1.54 8.49 0.26
CA TYR A 83 0.58 9.40 0.90
C TYR A 83 -0.75 8.69 1.15
N LEU A 84 -1.32 8.99 2.32
CA LEU A 84 -2.64 8.56 2.80
C LEU A 84 -3.58 9.76 2.91
N ALA A 85 -3.47 10.73 2.01
CA ALA A 85 -4.23 11.98 2.11
C ALA A 85 -5.66 11.87 1.56
N SER A 86 -5.96 10.87 0.75
CA SER A 86 -7.28 10.75 0.14
C SER A 86 -8.35 10.34 1.15
N LYS A 87 -9.58 10.85 0.97
CA LYS A 87 -10.72 10.46 1.80
C LYS A 87 -10.94 8.94 1.82
N PRO A 88 -10.85 8.20 0.69
CA PRO A 88 -10.96 6.74 0.71
C PRO A 88 -9.85 6.04 1.50
N ALA A 89 -8.60 6.52 1.43
CA ALA A 89 -7.49 5.94 2.19
C ALA A 89 -7.65 6.17 3.69
N ILE A 90 -7.98 7.40 4.10
CA ILE A 90 -8.23 7.74 5.50
C ILE A 90 -9.41 6.93 6.05
N HIS A 91 -10.50 6.82 5.29
CA HIS A 91 -11.67 6.06 5.68
C HIS A 91 -11.36 4.57 5.82
N ALA A 92 -10.74 3.94 4.82
CA ALA A 92 -10.41 2.52 4.87
C ALA A 92 -9.43 2.19 6.03
N LEU A 93 -8.45 3.06 6.27
CA LEU A 93 -7.53 2.92 7.38
C LEU A 93 -8.25 3.05 8.73
N GLY A 94 -9.11 4.07 8.88
CA GLY A 94 -9.92 4.26 10.08
C GLY A 94 -10.80 3.06 10.39
N THR A 95 -11.53 2.55 9.39
CA THR A 95 -12.40 1.38 9.51
C THR A 95 -11.64 0.14 9.97
N TYR A 96 -10.47 -0.13 9.37
CA TYR A 96 -9.68 -1.30 9.77
C TYR A 96 -9.06 -1.18 11.17
N LEU A 97 -8.59 0.01 11.55
CA LEU A 97 -8.05 0.25 12.88
C LEU A 97 -9.13 0.12 13.95
N GLN A 98 -10.33 0.64 13.68
CA GLN A 98 -11.49 0.49 14.56
C GLN A 98 -11.87 -0.98 14.74
N TYR A 99 -11.95 -1.74 13.62
CA TYR A 99 -12.17 -3.18 13.64
C TYR A 99 -11.14 -3.93 14.52
N ARG A 100 -9.87 -3.51 14.48
CA ARG A 100 -8.82 -4.09 15.33
C ARG A 100 -9.04 -3.77 16.80
N ILE A 101 -9.36 -2.52 17.12
CA ILE A 101 -9.58 -2.06 18.50
C ILE A 101 -10.76 -2.82 19.13
N GLU A 102 -11.90 -2.90 18.44
CA GLU A 102 -13.10 -3.58 18.93
C GLU A 102 -12.90 -5.08 19.19
N ARG A 103 -11.94 -5.70 18.51
CA ARG A 103 -11.63 -7.13 18.62
C ARG A 103 -10.36 -7.42 19.42
N GLY A 104 -9.72 -6.40 20.00
CA GLY A 104 -8.47 -6.55 20.77
C GLY A 104 -7.28 -7.07 19.94
N ILE A 105 -7.23 -6.77 18.63
CA ILE A 105 -6.19 -7.28 17.72
C ILE A 105 -4.97 -6.37 17.75
N GLY A 106 -3.92 -6.82 18.46
CA GLY A 106 -2.68 -6.08 18.60
C GLY A 106 -2.85 -4.80 19.42
N THR A 107 -3.65 -4.87 20.48
CA THR A 107 -3.92 -3.78 21.42
C THR A 107 -3.24 -4.01 22.77
N VAL A 108 -3.04 -2.94 23.53
CA VAL A 108 -2.73 -3.01 24.96
C VAL A 108 -4.02 -3.08 25.79
N VAL A 109 -3.91 -3.54 27.02
CA VAL A 109 -5.02 -3.47 27.98
C VAL A 109 -5.15 -2.02 28.48
N GLY A 110 -6.34 -1.44 28.35
CA GLY A 110 -6.65 -0.08 28.82
C GLY A 110 -6.47 1.03 27.78
N SER A 111 -6.45 2.28 28.24
CA SER A 111 -6.19 3.45 27.40
C SER A 111 -4.69 3.68 27.24
N GLY A 112 -4.23 3.78 26.00
CA GLY A 112 -2.82 3.93 25.69
C GLY A 112 -2.59 4.77 24.41
N PRO A 113 -1.34 5.14 24.13
CA PRO A 113 -0.99 5.85 22.90
C PRO A 113 -1.42 5.04 21.67
N TYR A 114 -1.49 5.70 20.50
CA TYR A 114 -1.92 5.05 19.25
C TYR A 114 -3.33 4.44 19.34
N ARG A 115 -4.24 5.08 20.09
CA ARG A 115 -5.61 4.59 20.35
C ARG A 115 -5.65 3.19 20.99
N GLY A 116 -4.64 2.85 21.78
CA GLY A 116 -4.51 1.53 22.42
C GLY A 116 -3.94 0.44 21.51
N LEU A 117 -3.52 0.73 20.29
CA LEU A 117 -2.83 -0.22 19.40
C LEU A 117 -1.33 -0.26 19.69
N LEU A 118 -0.71 -1.44 19.56
CA LEU A 118 0.74 -1.60 19.73
C LEU A 118 1.49 -1.00 18.51
N PRO A 119 2.37 0.00 18.70
CA PRO A 119 2.97 0.77 17.59
C PRO A 119 3.92 -0.03 16.69
N HIS A 120 4.64 -0.99 17.25
CA HIS A 120 5.63 -1.81 16.55
C HIS A 120 5.02 -3.02 15.83
N GLN A 121 3.76 -3.33 16.10
CA GLN A 121 3.06 -4.45 15.49
C GLN A 121 2.73 -4.15 14.02
N PRO A 122 2.66 -5.18 13.16
CA PRO A 122 2.29 -5.01 11.77
C PRO A 122 0.91 -4.34 11.65
N LEU A 123 0.74 -3.52 10.62
CA LEU A 123 -0.57 -2.98 10.33
C LEU A 123 -1.49 -4.12 9.87
N ILE A 124 -1.05 -4.89 8.88
CA ILE A 124 -1.82 -5.97 8.24
C ILE A 124 -1.56 -7.31 8.92
N TYR A 125 -2.61 -7.84 9.55
CA TYR A 125 -2.60 -9.17 10.18
C TYR A 125 -3.06 -10.27 9.22
N SER A 126 -2.40 -11.41 9.31
CA SER A 126 -2.85 -12.68 8.74
C SER A 126 -4.06 -13.22 9.52
N SER A 127 -4.72 -14.23 8.97
CA SER A 127 -5.81 -14.94 9.66
C SER A 127 -5.36 -15.70 10.92
N ARG A 128 -4.04 -15.81 11.16
CA ARG A 128 -3.46 -16.51 12.31
C ARG A 128 -3.17 -15.58 13.49
N GLY A 129 -3.45 -14.28 13.37
CA GLY A 129 -3.20 -13.32 14.46
C GLY A 129 -1.75 -12.83 14.55
N ASP A 130 -0.94 -13.04 13.52
CA ASP A 130 0.41 -12.46 13.35
C ASP A 130 0.50 -11.74 11.99
N GLY A 131 1.55 -10.95 11.76
CA GLY A 131 1.91 -10.35 10.50
C GLY A 131 2.03 -11.34 9.35
N MET A 132 2.06 -10.80 8.14
CA MET A 132 2.11 -11.60 6.93
C MET A 132 3.48 -12.25 6.72
N SER A 133 3.50 -13.53 6.36
CA SER A 133 4.74 -14.28 6.11
C SER A 133 5.58 -13.68 4.97
N GLN A 134 6.90 -13.68 5.15
CA GLN A 134 7.86 -13.13 4.19
C GLN A 134 8.79 -14.23 3.67
N ASN A 135 8.77 -14.43 2.36
CA ASN A 135 9.71 -15.33 1.67
C ASN A 135 10.95 -14.55 1.26
N THR A 136 12.12 -15.16 1.40
CA THR A 136 13.37 -14.61 0.83
C THR A 136 13.51 -15.10 -0.60
N LYS A 137 13.54 -14.17 -1.55
CA LYS A 137 13.84 -14.46 -2.95
C LYS A 137 15.25 -14.00 -3.25
N ARG A 138 16.04 -14.87 -3.88
CA ARG A 138 17.39 -14.56 -4.34
C ARG A 138 17.35 -14.43 -5.85
N ARG A 139 17.95 -13.37 -6.38
CA ARG A 139 18.07 -13.16 -7.83
C ARG A 139 19.48 -12.68 -8.14
N VAL A 140 20.09 -13.33 -9.13
CA VAL A 140 21.31 -12.84 -9.76
C VAL A 140 20.91 -11.73 -10.73
N LEU A 141 21.44 -10.53 -10.52
CA LEU A 141 21.25 -9.40 -11.43
C LEU A 141 22.05 -9.63 -12.72
N GLU A 142 21.76 -8.88 -13.79
CA GLU A 142 22.53 -8.93 -15.04
C GLU A 142 24.00 -8.60 -14.83
N THR A 143 24.32 -7.89 -13.76
CA THR A 143 25.67 -7.55 -13.29
C THR A 143 26.40 -8.71 -12.59
N GLY A 144 25.76 -9.87 -12.41
CA GLY A 144 26.28 -11.01 -11.64
C GLY A 144 26.11 -10.89 -10.12
N GLU A 145 25.65 -9.74 -9.61
CA GLU A 145 25.42 -9.52 -8.18
C GLU A 145 24.20 -10.33 -7.69
N GLU A 146 24.39 -11.13 -6.64
CA GLU A 146 23.30 -11.80 -5.94
C GLU A 146 22.59 -10.84 -4.99
N LYS A 147 21.30 -10.57 -5.26
CA LYS A 147 20.47 -9.76 -4.38
C LYS A 147 19.35 -10.58 -3.78
N ALA A 148 19.32 -10.64 -2.45
CA ALA A 148 18.20 -11.19 -1.69
C ALA A 148 17.17 -10.09 -1.39
N TYR A 149 15.90 -10.38 -1.62
CA TYR A 149 14.80 -9.49 -1.24
C TYR A 149 13.68 -10.26 -0.56
N ARG A 150 12.96 -9.61 0.35
CA ARG A 150 11.75 -10.16 0.97
C ARG A 150 10.57 -10.00 0.02
N ALA A 151 9.69 -10.98 0.00
CA ALA A 151 8.45 -10.95 -0.76
C ALA A 151 7.31 -11.59 0.04
N CYS A 152 6.16 -10.93 0.07
CA CYS A 152 4.96 -11.49 0.69
C CYS A 152 4.07 -12.18 -0.35
N ASP A 153 4.46 -13.41 -0.72
CA ASP A 153 3.75 -14.17 -1.76
C ASP A 153 2.31 -14.52 -1.36
N SER A 154 2.08 -14.74 -0.06
CA SER A 154 0.75 -15.04 0.49
C SER A 154 -0.23 -13.88 0.29
N LEU A 155 0.18 -12.65 0.66
CA LEU A 155 -0.65 -11.46 0.44
C LEU A 155 -0.82 -11.17 -1.06
N GLN A 156 0.23 -11.35 -1.85
CA GLN A 156 0.16 -11.18 -3.31
C GLN A 156 -0.85 -12.12 -3.96
N ALA A 157 -0.81 -13.41 -3.61
CA ALA A 157 -1.75 -14.39 -4.12
C ALA A 157 -3.18 -14.09 -3.64
N HIS A 158 -3.34 -13.68 -2.37
CA HIS A 158 -4.64 -13.29 -1.83
C HIS A 158 -5.25 -12.11 -2.57
N VAL A 159 -4.49 -11.04 -2.78
CA VAL A 159 -4.95 -9.86 -3.54
C VAL A 159 -5.32 -10.25 -4.97
N THR A 160 -4.53 -11.10 -5.63
CA THR A 160 -4.85 -11.58 -6.98
C THR A 160 -6.21 -12.30 -7.02
N LYS A 161 -6.53 -13.10 -6.00
CA LYS A 161 -7.85 -13.75 -5.88
C LYS A 161 -8.99 -12.73 -5.69
N LEU A 162 -8.77 -11.62 -4.98
CA LEU A 162 -9.77 -10.55 -4.86
C LEU A 162 -10.10 -9.94 -6.23
N TYR A 163 -9.09 -9.65 -7.05
CA TYR A 163 -9.29 -9.18 -8.43
C TYR A 163 -10.05 -10.20 -9.29
N GLN A 164 -9.71 -11.49 -9.19
CA GLN A 164 -10.40 -12.56 -9.91
C GLN A 164 -11.87 -12.68 -9.51
N ARG A 165 -12.17 -12.63 -8.20
CA ARG A 165 -13.55 -12.65 -7.67
C ARG A 165 -14.38 -11.45 -8.14
N ALA A 166 -13.75 -10.29 -8.28
CA ALA A 166 -14.38 -9.11 -8.87
C ALA A 166 -14.60 -9.21 -10.39
N GLY A 167 -14.18 -10.31 -11.03
CA GLY A 167 -14.30 -10.52 -12.48
C GLY A 167 -13.25 -9.74 -13.30
N ILE A 168 -12.18 -9.26 -12.68
CA ILE A 168 -11.15 -8.46 -13.35
C ILE A 168 -10.07 -9.39 -13.92
N LYS A 169 -10.25 -9.78 -15.19
CA LYS A 169 -9.24 -10.55 -15.95
C LYS A 169 -7.93 -9.75 -16.03
N GLY A 170 -6.80 -10.40 -15.72
CA GLY A 170 -5.47 -9.77 -15.68
C GLY A 170 -5.23 -8.82 -14.48
N GLY A 171 -6.16 -8.78 -13.53
CA GLY A 171 -5.99 -8.05 -12.28
C GLY A 171 -5.05 -8.76 -11.31
N SER A 172 -4.17 -8.01 -10.64
CA SER A 172 -3.19 -8.56 -9.71
C SER A 172 -2.80 -7.56 -8.62
N SER A 173 -1.91 -7.97 -7.72
CA SER A 173 -1.24 -7.09 -6.75
C SER A 173 -0.61 -5.83 -7.33
N HIS A 174 -0.20 -5.85 -8.60
CA HIS A 174 0.41 -4.70 -9.27
C HIS A 174 -0.61 -3.79 -9.98
N SER A 175 -1.87 -4.23 -10.12
CA SER A 175 -2.90 -3.48 -10.84
C SER A 175 -3.21 -2.14 -10.19
N GLY A 176 -3.32 -2.08 -8.86
CA GLY A 176 -3.53 -0.82 -8.15
C GLY A 176 -2.38 0.16 -8.35
N ARG A 177 -1.16 -0.31 -8.13
CA ARG A 177 0.05 0.51 -8.29
C ARG A 177 0.26 1.00 -9.72
N ARG A 178 -0.09 0.18 -10.73
CA ARG A 178 -0.07 0.61 -12.13
C ARG A 178 -1.17 1.62 -12.46
N THR A 179 -2.36 1.44 -11.88
CA THR A 179 -3.47 2.39 -12.04
C THR A 179 -3.08 3.74 -11.47
N PHE A 180 -2.51 3.76 -10.26
CA PHE A 180 -1.93 4.96 -9.66
C PHE A 180 -0.91 5.63 -10.59
N ALA A 181 0.09 4.88 -11.06
CA ALA A 181 1.12 5.41 -11.97
C ALA A 181 0.52 6.05 -13.23
N SER A 182 -0.44 5.38 -13.87
CA SER A 182 -1.10 5.87 -15.07
C SER A 182 -1.95 7.12 -14.80
N LYS A 183 -2.64 7.20 -13.66
CA LYS A 183 -3.43 8.38 -13.29
C LYS A 183 -2.52 9.58 -12.99
N VAL A 184 -1.48 9.39 -12.19
CA VAL A 184 -0.49 10.45 -11.91
C VAL A 184 0.14 10.97 -13.20
N LEU A 185 0.53 10.08 -14.11
CA LEU A 185 1.07 10.49 -15.41
C LEU A 185 0.06 11.29 -16.23
N ALA A 186 -1.20 10.88 -16.26
CA ALA A 186 -2.25 11.59 -16.99
C ALA A 186 -2.52 12.99 -16.43
N THR A 187 -2.41 13.17 -15.11
CA THR A 187 -2.62 14.47 -14.44
C THR A 187 -1.40 15.39 -14.56
N THR A 188 -0.19 14.85 -14.39
CA THR A 188 1.05 15.65 -14.35
C THR A 188 1.68 15.87 -15.72
N GLY A 189 1.52 14.92 -16.64
CA GLY A 189 2.35 14.82 -17.84
C GLY A 189 3.83 14.52 -17.56
N ASP A 190 4.24 14.33 -16.31
CA ASP A 190 5.64 14.22 -15.91
C ASP A 190 6.00 12.81 -15.42
N MET A 191 6.81 12.13 -16.22
CA MET A 191 7.35 10.82 -15.92
C MET A 191 8.33 10.83 -14.75
N GLU A 192 9.01 11.94 -14.49
CA GLU A 192 9.94 12.06 -13.37
C GLU A 192 9.17 12.06 -12.04
N THR A 193 8.11 12.86 -11.93
CA THR A 193 7.19 12.85 -10.78
C THR A 193 6.61 11.45 -10.52
N VAL A 194 6.18 10.73 -11.57
CA VAL A 194 5.71 9.34 -11.43
C VAL A 194 6.82 8.42 -10.92
N ALA A 195 8.04 8.58 -11.43
CA ALA A 195 9.20 7.78 -11.04
C ALA A 195 9.56 8.01 -9.57
N GLN A 196 9.60 9.27 -9.13
CA GLN A 196 9.84 9.66 -7.73
C GLN A 196 8.74 9.11 -6.80
N LEU A 197 7.46 9.32 -7.17
CA LEU A 197 6.29 8.81 -6.45
C LEU A 197 6.16 7.30 -6.45
N LEU A 198 6.93 6.56 -7.26
CA LEU A 198 7.01 5.10 -7.23
C LEU A 198 8.36 4.58 -6.70
N GLY A 199 9.34 5.45 -6.46
CA GLY A 199 10.61 5.09 -5.83
C GLY A 199 11.74 4.75 -6.81
N HIS A 200 11.89 5.52 -7.87
CA HIS A 200 13.13 5.63 -8.65
C HIS A 200 13.79 6.98 -8.36
N ALA A 201 15.09 6.94 -8.09
CA ALA A 201 15.99 8.02 -7.65
C ALA A 201 15.73 8.57 -6.23
N SER A 202 16.80 8.49 -5.43
CA SER A 202 16.94 8.90 -4.04
C SER A 202 16.56 10.35 -3.81
N ILE A 203 15.69 10.62 -2.84
CA ILE A 203 15.46 11.96 -2.29
C ILE A 203 15.05 11.82 -0.83
N ASP A 204 15.75 12.55 0.02
CA ASP A 204 15.33 12.86 1.38
C ASP A 204 13.84 13.24 1.38
N CYS A 205 13.01 12.61 2.23
CA CYS A 205 11.54 12.72 2.18
C CYS A 205 11.03 14.17 2.38
N SER A 206 11.91 15.12 2.65
CA SER A 206 11.63 16.54 2.87
C SER A 206 12.09 17.48 1.73
N GLN A 207 13.00 17.07 0.82
CA GLN A 207 13.75 18.05 0.02
C GLN A 207 13.34 18.26 -1.45
N ARG A 208 12.53 17.39 -2.09
CA ARG A 208 12.02 17.65 -3.48
C ARG A 208 10.51 17.81 -3.62
N TYR A 209 9.74 17.57 -2.56
CA TYR A 209 8.33 18.00 -2.56
C TYR A 209 8.17 19.48 -2.22
N VAL A 210 9.27 20.18 -1.94
CA VAL A 210 9.28 21.64 -1.76
C VAL A 210 8.76 22.36 -3.02
N ASP A 211 8.89 21.73 -4.20
CA ASP A 211 8.49 22.32 -5.48
C ASP A 211 7.10 21.86 -5.98
N VAL A 212 6.51 20.80 -5.40
CA VAL A 212 5.15 20.34 -5.76
C VAL A 212 4.22 20.71 -4.62
N ASP A 213 3.28 21.61 -4.90
CA ASP A 213 2.30 22.06 -3.93
C ASP A 213 1.57 20.88 -3.24
N GLN A 214 1.45 20.95 -1.92
CA GLN A 214 0.87 19.88 -1.12
C GLN A 214 -0.61 19.65 -1.50
N ALA A 215 -1.37 20.69 -1.85
CA ALA A 215 -2.74 20.51 -2.31
C ALA A 215 -2.79 19.77 -3.67
N THR A 216 -1.79 19.97 -4.53
CA THR A 216 -1.62 19.23 -5.78
C THR A 216 -1.31 17.75 -5.52
N LEU A 217 -0.43 17.45 -4.56
CA LEU A 217 -0.18 16.06 -4.13
C LEU A 217 -1.47 15.42 -3.57
N GLU A 218 -2.16 16.11 -2.66
CA GLU A 218 -3.40 15.64 -2.07
C GLU A 218 -4.48 15.38 -3.13
N ALA A 219 -4.61 16.27 -4.12
CA ALA A 219 -5.50 16.10 -5.26
C ALA A 219 -5.12 14.89 -6.11
N MET A 220 -3.83 14.67 -6.40
CA MET A 220 -3.36 13.49 -7.14
C MET A 220 -3.69 12.17 -6.43
N PHE A 221 -3.52 12.13 -5.11
CA PHE A 221 -3.85 10.96 -4.31
C PHE A 221 -5.36 10.78 -4.12
N ALA A 222 -6.13 11.86 -4.11
CA ALA A 222 -7.59 11.83 -4.11
C ALA A 222 -8.13 11.29 -5.44
N ASP A 223 -7.68 11.80 -6.58
CA ASP A 223 -8.10 11.34 -7.91
C ASP A 223 -7.67 9.90 -8.21
N ALA A 224 -6.62 9.41 -7.53
CA ALA A 224 -6.17 8.03 -7.66
C ALA A 224 -7.21 7.00 -7.19
N LEU A 225 -8.11 7.36 -6.27
CA LEU A 225 -9.02 6.45 -5.56
C LEU A 225 -10.49 6.77 -5.81
#